data_AF-A0A0M4QKK9-F1
#
_entry.id   AF-A0A0M4QKK9-F1
#
_cell.length_a   1.000
_cell.length_b   1.000
_cell.length_c   1.000
_cell.angle_alpha   90.00
_cell.angle_beta   90.00
_cell.angle_gamma   90.00
#
_symmetry.space_group_name_H-M   'P 1'
#
loop_
_entity.id
_entity.type
_entity.pdbx_description
1 polymer ?
#
loop_
_entity_poly.entity_id
_entity_poly.type
_entity_poly.pdbx_seq_one_letter_code
_entity_poly.pdbx_strand_id
1 'polypeptide(L)'
;MVQDHYAELAARSRATIARRVEAGQLPLTIPFGYRRTGSGPVLDGYGPITAWGAYDPGAEPETEATRLGRAGRAPASTWALDAHTAWVIAVIFAWASCGVSPKSIAARLRTSWPLRPTPVTATGRALPWTATHVRAVLLDPSYLGHSVWGRSRPRESWTVSSAITHPPLISPSTAADAVTVARHRADLGADAPGWGR
;
A
#
# COMPACT_ATOMS: atom_id res chain seq x y z
N MET A 1 -6.30 38.01 14.97
CA MET A 1 -6.93 37.43 16.19
C MET A 1 -7.78 36.20 15.88
N VAL A 2 -8.83 36.26 15.05
CA VAL A 2 -9.67 35.07 14.73
C VAL A 2 -8.93 34.03 13.87
N GLN A 3 -8.16 34.46 12.87
CA GLN A 3 -7.34 33.56 12.03
C GLN A 3 -6.23 32.85 12.84
N ASP A 4 -5.61 33.54 13.79
CA ASP A 4 -4.57 32.98 14.65
C ASP A 4 -5.13 31.88 15.56
N HIS A 5 -6.34 32.09 16.08
CA HIS A 5 -7.05 31.09 16.89
C HIS A 5 -7.38 29.82 16.08
N TYR A 6 -7.85 29.96 14.84
CA TYR A 6 -8.10 28.79 13.97
C TYR A 6 -6.82 28.05 13.60
N ALA A 7 -5.72 28.76 13.36
CA ALA A 7 -4.43 28.16 13.09
C ALA A 7 -3.93 27.35 14.29
N GLU A 8 -4.07 27.89 15.50
CA GLU A 8 -3.69 27.22 16.74
C GLU A 8 -4.55 25.97 17.02
N LEU A 9 -5.87 26.06 16.86
CA LEU A 9 -6.77 24.91 16.97
C LEU A 9 -6.42 23.82 15.94
N ALA A 10 -6.13 24.21 14.70
CA ALA A 10 -5.72 23.27 13.65
C ALA A 10 -4.37 22.60 13.96
N ALA A 11 -3.44 23.31 14.61
CA ALA A 11 -2.15 22.75 15.04
C ALA A 11 -2.34 21.74 16.18
N ARG A 12 -3.12 22.08 17.22
CA ARG A 12 -3.42 21.18 18.35
C ARG A 12 -4.16 19.92 17.90
N SER A 13 -5.12 20.07 17.00
CA SER A 13 -5.84 18.94 16.38
C SER A 13 -4.89 18.02 15.61
N ARG A 14 -4.00 18.60 14.78
CA ARG A 14 -2.98 17.83 14.04
C ARG A 14 -2.02 17.09 14.96
N ALA A 15 -1.54 17.71 16.03
CA ALA A 15 -0.67 17.06 17.01
C ALA A 15 -1.36 15.87 17.71
N THR A 16 -2.65 16.02 18.03
CA THR A 16 -3.45 14.93 18.62
C THR A 16 -3.64 13.78 17.64
N ILE A 17 -3.91 14.07 16.37
CA ILE A 17 -4.01 13.07 15.32
C ILE A 17 -2.67 12.33 15.15
N ALA A 18 -1.56 13.06 15.08
CA ALA A 18 -0.22 12.49 14.92
C ALA A 18 0.10 11.47 16.02
N ARG A 19 -0.11 11.84 17.29
CA ARG A 19 0.08 10.95 18.43
C ARG A 19 -0.78 9.68 18.35
N ARG A 20 -2.02 9.79 17.86
CA ARG A 20 -2.89 8.61 17.68
C ARG A 20 -2.47 7.73 16.50
N VAL A 21 -1.89 8.31 15.46
CA VAL A 21 -1.30 7.58 14.33
C VAL A 21 -0.05 6.84 14.80
N GLU A 22 0.83 7.50 15.56
CA GLU A 22 2.01 6.88 16.15
C GLU A 22 1.67 5.68 17.04
N ALA A 23 0.62 5.81 17.86
CA ALA A 23 0.15 4.72 18.71
C ALA A 23 -0.63 3.62 17.94
N GLY A 24 -0.84 3.75 16.63
CA GLY A 24 -1.65 2.82 15.83
C GLY A 24 -3.15 2.79 16.22
N GLN A 25 -3.61 3.77 17.00
CA GLN A 25 -4.96 3.83 17.59
C GLN A 25 -5.98 4.55 16.71
N LEU A 26 -5.52 5.31 15.71
CA LEU A 26 -6.43 6.01 14.81
C LEU A 26 -7.00 5.02 13.77
N PRO A 27 -8.32 4.95 13.58
CA PRO A 27 -8.89 4.18 12.49
C PRO A 27 -8.47 4.77 11.14
N LEU A 28 -7.68 4.02 10.40
CA LEU A 28 -7.15 4.39 9.08
C LEU A 28 -7.75 3.48 8.02
N THR A 29 -7.80 3.97 6.77
CA THR A 29 -8.14 3.11 5.63
C THR A 29 -7.16 1.97 5.54
N ILE A 30 -7.67 0.74 5.49
CA ILE A 30 -6.86 -0.47 5.41
C ILE A 30 -6.19 -0.50 4.02
N PRO A 31 -4.85 -0.57 3.92
CA PRO A 31 -4.17 -0.67 2.64
C PRO A 31 -4.44 -2.03 2.00
N PHE A 32 -4.50 -2.06 0.67
CA PHE A 32 -4.56 -3.32 -0.08
C PHE A 32 -3.34 -4.19 0.25
N GLY A 33 -3.52 -5.48 0.54
CA GLY A 33 -2.47 -6.32 1.14
C GLY A 33 -2.71 -6.62 2.62
N TYR A 34 -3.60 -5.86 3.26
CA TYR A 34 -3.99 -6.06 4.65
C TYR A 34 -5.49 -6.28 4.78
N ARG A 35 -5.88 -6.76 5.95
CA ARG A 35 -7.26 -6.97 6.39
C ARG A 35 -7.38 -6.72 7.89
N ARG A 36 -8.62 -6.67 8.41
CA ARG A 36 -8.83 -6.67 9.86
C ARG A 36 -8.49 -8.05 10.44
N THR A 37 -7.87 -8.08 11.61
CA THR A 37 -7.71 -9.33 12.38
C THR A 37 -9.09 -9.98 12.60
N GLY A 38 -9.20 -11.28 12.31
CA GLY A 38 -10.45 -12.04 12.44
C GLY A 38 -11.31 -12.15 11.17
N SER A 39 -10.96 -11.52 10.05
CA SER A 39 -11.74 -11.62 8.79
C SER A 39 -11.05 -12.49 7.72
N GLY A 40 -11.30 -13.81 7.66
CA GLY A 40 -10.76 -14.70 6.60
C GLY A 40 -9.42 -15.40 6.92
N PRO A 41 -8.84 -16.16 5.96
CA PRO A 41 -7.67 -17.02 6.18
C PRO A 41 -6.40 -16.23 6.55
N VAL A 42 -5.65 -16.71 7.54
CA VAL A 42 -4.43 -16.10 8.10
C VAL A 42 -3.21 -16.65 7.39
N LEU A 43 -2.21 -15.80 7.14
CA LEU A 43 -0.84 -16.29 6.93
C LEU A 43 -0.25 -16.57 8.31
N ASP A 44 -0.14 -17.84 8.67
CA ASP A 44 0.39 -18.28 9.95
C ASP A 44 1.90 -18.02 10.04
N GLY A 45 2.27 -16.79 10.39
CA GLY A 45 3.55 -16.50 11.03
C GLY A 45 4.81 -16.39 10.15
N TYR A 46 5.59 -15.36 10.48
CA TYR A 46 7.03 -15.17 10.25
C TYR A 46 7.52 -14.75 8.85
N GLY A 47 7.72 -13.44 8.73
CA GLY A 47 8.69 -12.83 7.82
C GLY A 47 8.08 -11.90 6.76
N PRO A 48 8.84 -10.90 6.25
CA PRO A 48 8.49 -10.29 4.97
C PRO A 48 8.33 -11.41 3.95
N ILE A 49 7.36 -11.29 3.03
CA ILE A 49 7.09 -12.29 1.98
C ILE A 49 8.28 -12.27 1.01
N THR A 50 9.41 -12.85 1.41
CA THR A 50 10.66 -12.96 0.64
C THR A 50 10.78 -14.32 -0.02
N ALA A 51 10.02 -15.31 0.47
CA ALA A 51 9.83 -16.58 -0.20
C ALA A 51 8.49 -16.53 -0.93
N TRP A 52 8.55 -16.75 -2.24
CA TRP A 52 7.43 -16.86 -3.17
C TRP A 52 6.34 -17.80 -2.63
N GLY A 53 5.44 -17.28 -1.81
CA GLY A 53 4.23 -18.00 -1.41
C GLY A 53 3.48 -18.36 -2.67
N ALA A 54 3.41 -19.66 -2.97
CA ALA A 54 2.79 -20.17 -4.17
C ALA A 54 1.34 -19.67 -4.21
N TYR A 55 1.00 -18.97 -5.29
CA TYR A 55 -0.40 -18.74 -5.60
C TYR A 55 -1.07 -20.10 -5.77
N ASP A 56 -2.10 -20.36 -4.97
CA ASP A 56 -2.99 -21.49 -5.19
C ASP A 56 -3.97 -21.13 -6.32
N PRO A 57 -3.84 -21.72 -7.52
CA PRO A 57 -4.78 -21.51 -8.62
C PRO A 57 -6.16 -22.16 -8.36
N GLY A 58 -6.26 -23.04 -7.37
CA GLY A 58 -7.51 -23.66 -6.90
C GLY A 58 -8.22 -22.84 -5.82
N ALA A 59 -7.67 -21.69 -5.42
CA ALA A 59 -8.36 -20.78 -4.52
C ALA A 59 -9.68 -20.32 -5.17
N GLU A 60 -10.79 -20.64 -4.52
CA GLU A 60 -12.13 -20.18 -4.88
C GLU A 60 -12.12 -18.68 -5.20
N PRO A 61 -12.89 -18.22 -6.22
CA PRO A 61 -12.97 -16.80 -6.55
C PRO A 61 -13.31 -15.99 -5.29
N GLU A 62 -12.62 -14.84 -5.16
CA GLU A 62 -12.80 -13.96 -4.01
C GLU A 62 -14.28 -13.65 -3.78
N THR A 63 -14.80 -14.06 -2.63
CA THR A 63 -16.18 -13.74 -2.25
C THR A 63 -16.31 -12.24 -1.92
N GLU A 64 -17.49 -11.67 -2.19
CA GLU A 64 -17.79 -10.27 -1.82
C GLU A 64 -17.60 -10.02 -0.32
N ALA A 65 -17.91 -11.01 0.54
CA ALA A 65 -17.69 -10.92 1.98
C ALA A 65 -16.20 -10.78 2.33
N THR A 66 -15.33 -11.56 1.69
CA THR A 66 -13.87 -11.44 1.85
C THR A 66 -13.37 -10.08 1.37
N ARG A 67 -13.91 -9.58 0.24
CA ARG A 67 -13.59 -8.27 -0.33
C ARG A 67 -13.98 -7.11 0.59
N LEU A 68 -15.20 -7.15 1.14
CA LEU A 68 -15.70 -6.13 2.07
C LEU A 68 -14.96 -6.17 3.42
N GLY A 69 -14.48 -7.33 3.85
CA GLY A 69 -13.61 -7.47 5.03
C GLY A 69 -12.27 -6.72 4.93
N ARG A 70 -11.81 -6.44 3.70
CA ARG A 70 -10.61 -5.65 3.39
C ARG A 70 -10.90 -4.16 3.25
N ALA A 71 -12.17 -3.79 3.13
CA ALA A 71 -12.60 -2.40 2.95
C ALA A 71 -12.79 -1.67 4.29
N GLY A 72 -12.89 -0.34 4.20
CA GLY A 72 -13.21 0.51 5.33
C GLY A 72 -11.99 0.90 6.17
N ARG A 73 -12.24 1.18 7.45
CA ARG A 73 -11.22 1.71 8.38
C ARG A 73 -11.07 0.85 9.61
N ALA A 74 -9.85 0.73 10.12
CA ALA A 74 -9.54 0.07 11.38
C ALA A 74 -8.26 0.67 11.99
N PRO A 75 -8.07 0.59 13.32
CA PRO A 75 -6.79 0.90 13.93
C PRO A 75 -5.68 0.05 13.30
N ALA A 76 -4.52 0.64 13.03
CA ALA A 76 -3.44 -0.09 12.36
C ALA A 76 -2.95 -1.29 13.17
N SER A 77 -2.99 -1.20 14.50
CA SER A 77 -2.65 -2.31 15.39
C SER A 77 -3.53 -3.55 15.22
N THR A 78 -4.69 -3.44 14.55
CA THR A 78 -5.59 -4.57 14.26
C THR A 78 -5.49 -5.04 12.82
N TRP A 79 -4.44 -4.65 12.07
CA TRP A 79 -4.23 -5.10 10.71
C TRP A 79 -3.43 -6.40 10.69
N ALA A 80 -3.88 -7.34 9.86
CA ALA A 80 -3.18 -8.57 9.55
C ALA A 80 -2.88 -8.64 8.05
N LEU A 81 -1.83 -9.37 7.68
CA LEU A 81 -1.55 -9.64 6.26
C LEU A 81 -2.68 -10.50 5.68
N ASP A 82 -3.11 -10.12 4.49
CA ASP A 82 -4.05 -10.91 3.70
C ASP A 82 -3.28 -11.68 2.64
N ALA A 83 -3.27 -13.02 2.72
CA ALA A 83 -2.42 -13.87 1.89
C ALA A 83 -2.49 -13.54 0.39
N HIS A 84 -3.72 -13.38 -0.12
CA HIS A 84 -3.97 -13.20 -1.55
C HIS A 84 -3.56 -11.81 -2.03
N THR A 85 -3.90 -10.76 -1.28
CA THR A 85 -3.60 -9.38 -1.67
C THR A 85 -2.17 -8.99 -1.35
N ALA A 86 -1.59 -9.54 -0.27
CA ALA A 86 -0.22 -9.24 0.12
C ALA A 86 0.79 -9.77 -0.89
N TRP A 87 0.53 -10.96 -1.46
CA TRP A 87 1.31 -11.50 -2.56
C TRP A 87 1.36 -10.55 -3.77
N VAL A 88 0.25 -9.88 -4.11
CA VAL A 88 0.21 -8.94 -5.24
C VAL A 88 1.13 -7.75 -4.98
N ILE A 89 1.15 -7.23 -3.75
CA ILE A 89 2.07 -6.18 -3.35
C ILE A 89 3.53 -6.66 -3.47
N ALA A 90 3.84 -7.85 -2.97
CA ALA A 90 5.18 -8.42 -3.08
C ALA A 90 5.65 -8.54 -4.54
N VAL A 91 4.78 -8.99 -5.45
CA VAL A 91 5.07 -9.04 -6.90
C VAL A 91 5.31 -7.66 -7.50
N ILE A 92 4.53 -6.64 -7.10
CA ILE A 92 4.74 -5.26 -7.55
C ILE A 92 6.16 -4.78 -7.16
N PHE A 93 6.56 -4.99 -5.91
CA PHE A 93 7.89 -4.59 -5.43
C PHE A 93 9.01 -5.40 -6.09
N ALA A 94 8.83 -6.71 -6.27
CA ALA A 94 9.80 -7.56 -6.97
C ALA A 94 10.01 -7.10 -8.42
N TRP A 95 8.94 -6.87 -9.17
CA TRP A 95 9.04 -6.36 -10.54
C TRP A 95 9.65 -4.96 -10.62
N ALA A 96 9.31 -4.08 -9.68
CA ALA A 96 9.90 -2.74 -9.62
C ALA A 96 11.41 -2.81 -9.32
N SER A 97 11.83 -3.71 -8.42
CA SER A 97 13.25 -3.96 -8.12
C SER A 97 14.01 -4.53 -9.33
N CYS A 98 13.34 -5.29 -10.20
CA CYS A 98 13.88 -5.71 -11.49
C CYS A 98 13.77 -4.64 -12.60
N GLY A 99 13.32 -3.43 -12.27
CA GLY A 99 13.24 -2.30 -13.21
C GLY A 99 12.09 -2.34 -14.19
N VAL A 100 11.04 -3.11 -13.92
CA VAL A 100 9.79 -3.07 -14.69
C VAL A 100 9.05 -1.78 -14.37
N SER A 101 8.69 -1.01 -15.40
CA SER A 101 8.01 0.28 -15.20
C SER A 101 6.63 0.12 -14.54
N PRO A 102 6.14 1.10 -13.76
CA PRO A 102 4.79 1.05 -13.20
C PRO A 102 3.67 0.87 -14.25
N LYS A 103 3.87 1.40 -15.47
CA LYS A 103 2.95 1.21 -16.60
C LYS A 103 2.91 -0.25 -17.06
N SER A 104 4.08 -0.88 -17.20
CA SER A 104 4.22 -2.29 -17.58
C SER A 104 3.70 -3.21 -16.48
N ILE A 105 3.95 -2.91 -15.20
CA ILE A 105 3.39 -3.63 -14.05
C ILE A 105 1.86 -3.57 -14.10
N ALA A 106 1.27 -2.37 -14.24
CA ALA A 106 -0.18 -2.21 -14.31
C ALA A 106 -0.80 -2.92 -15.52
N ALA A 107 -0.12 -2.95 -16.67
CA ALA A 107 -0.57 -3.72 -17.82
C ALA A 107 -0.58 -5.22 -17.52
N ARG A 108 0.52 -5.76 -16.99
CA ARG A 108 0.64 -7.19 -16.61
C ARG A 108 -0.40 -7.60 -15.57
N LEU A 109 -0.64 -6.77 -14.55
CA LEU A 109 -1.67 -7.03 -13.54
C LEU A 109 -3.08 -7.09 -14.14
N ARG A 110 -3.35 -6.34 -15.21
CA ARG A 110 -4.65 -6.37 -15.91
C ARG A 110 -4.78 -7.54 -16.88
N THR A 111 -3.72 -7.89 -17.62
CA THR A 111 -3.80 -8.85 -18.74
C THR A 111 -3.43 -10.27 -18.34
N SER A 112 -2.44 -10.44 -17.47
CA SER A 112 -1.89 -11.75 -17.10
C SER A 112 -2.61 -12.37 -15.89
N TRP A 113 -3.50 -11.60 -15.23
CA TRP A 113 -4.10 -11.97 -13.94
C TRP A 113 -5.57 -11.52 -13.73
N PRO A 114 -6.50 -11.89 -14.63
CA PRO A 114 -7.90 -11.44 -14.55
C PRO A 114 -8.69 -11.95 -13.32
N LEU A 115 -8.19 -12.98 -12.60
CA LEU A 115 -8.87 -13.58 -11.43
C LEU A 115 -8.35 -13.08 -10.06
N ARG A 116 -7.41 -12.12 -10.03
CA ARG A 116 -6.80 -11.69 -8.77
C ARG A 116 -7.57 -10.56 -8.10
N PRO A 117 -7.48 -10.46 -6.76
CA PRO A 117 -8.14 -9.39 -6.04
C PRO A 117 -7.62 -8.06 -6.55
N THR A 118 -8.53 -7.13 -6.78
CA THR A 118 -8.19 -5.74 -7.05
C THR A 118 -8.38 -4.93 -5.79
N PRO A 119 -7.58 -3.88 -5.57
CA PRO A 119 -7.86 -2.94 -4.51
C PRO A 119 -9.27 -2.41 -4.61
N VAL A 120 -9.93 -2.28 -3.47
CA VAL A 120 -11.28 -1.72 -3.39
C VAL A 120 -11.25 -0.35 -2.77
N THR A 121 -12.16 0.50 -3.23
CA THR A 121 -12.49 1.74 -2.53
C THR A 121 -13.07 1.43 -1.13
N ALA A 122 -13.17 2.47 -0.29
CA ALA A 122 -13.84 2.33 1.01
C ALA A 122 -15.30 1.86 0.90
N THR A 123 -15.94 2.04 -0.27
CA THR A 123 -17.31 1.59 -0.57
C THR A 123 -17.36 0.20 -1.22
N GLY A 124 -16.24 -0.52 -1.32
CA GLY A 124 -16.18 -1.87 -1.88
C GLY A 124 -16.03 -1.94 -3.41
N ARG A 125 -16.10 -0.80 -4.12
CA ARG A 125 -15.91 -0.78 -5.58
C ARG A 125 -14.48 -1.14 -5.95
N ALA A 126 -14.31 -2.12 -6.84
CA ALA A 126 -13.03 -2.50 -7.43
C ALA A 126 -12.34 -1.34 -8.16
N LEU A 127 -11.04 -1.20 -7.95
CA LEU A 127 -10.17 -0.22 -8.60
C LEU A 127 -9.24 -0.93 -9.59
N PRO A 128 -9.27 -0.57 -10.88
CA PRO A 128 -8.36 -1.17 -11.84
C PRO A 128 -6.92 -0.78 -11.53
N TRP A 129 -5.99 -1.69 -11.85
CA TRP A 129 -4.57 -1.40 -11.77
C TRP A 129 -4.18 -0.36 -12.83
N THR A 130 -3.73 0.80 -12.37
CA THR A 130 -3.17 1.88 -13.19
C THR A 130 -1.72 2.14 -12.80
N ALA A 131 -0.94 2.78 -13.68
CA ALA A 131 0.43 3.16 -13.37
C ALA A 131 0.50 4.06 -12.12
N THR A 132 -0.48 4.96 -11.95
CA THR A 132 -0.63 5.82 -10.77
C THR A 132 -0.84 4.99 -9.51
N HIS A 133 -1.70 3.97 -9.56
CA HIS A 133 -1.94 3.10 -8.42
C HIS A 133 -0.69 2.30 -8.04
N VAL A 134 0.02 1.75 -9.03
CA VAL A 134 1.28 1.04 -8.78
C VAL A 134 2.32 1.96 -8.13
N ARG A 135 2.44 3.22 -8.58
CA ARG A 135 3.32 4.21 -7.94
C ARG A 135 2.89 4.51 -6.50
N ALA A 136 1.58 4.67 -6.26
CA ALA A 136 1.07 4.89 -4.92
C ALA A 136 1.42 3.72 -3.99
N VAL A 137 1.34 2.47 -4.49
CA VAL A 137 1.76 1.28 -3.75
C VAL A 137 3.25 1.33 -3.40
N LEU A 138 4.12 1.54 -4.39
CA LEU A 138 5.58 1.55 -4.19
C LEU A 138 6.06 2.64 -3.22
N LEU A 139 5.26 3.69 -3.04
CA LEU A 139 5.59 4.85 -2.21
C LEU A 139 4.84 4.88 -0.87
N ASP A 140 3.96 3.92 -0.57
CA ASP A 140 3.20 3.92 0.67
C ASP A 140 4.02 3.29 1.83
N PRO A 141 4.37 4.06 2.88
CA PRO A 141 5.09 3.53 4.05
C PRO A 141 4.35 2.44 4.83
N SER A 142 3.05 2.25 4.57
CA SER A 142 2.27 1.19 5.23
C SER A 142 2.77 -0.20 4.88
N TYR A 143 3.38 -0.39 3.71
CA TYR A 143 3.97 -1.69 3.38
C TYR A 143 5.23 -2.01 4.18
N LEU A 144 5.82 -1.00 4.83
CA LEU A 144 6.93 -1.13 5.77
C LEU A 144 6.46 -1.23 7.23
N GLY A 145 5.14 -1.31 7.47
CA GLY A 145 4.55 -1.44 8.82
C GLY A 145 4.21 -0.11 9.51
N HIS A 146 4.31 1.03 8.83
CA HIS A 146 4.02 2.35 9.41
C HIS A 146 2.56 2.78 9.20
N SER A 147 1.95 3.37 10.22
CA SER A 147 0.63 3.99 10.10
C SER A 147 0.74 5.30 9.32
N VAL A 148 -0.16 5.51 8.35
CA VAL A 148 -0.17 6.72 7.52
C VAL A 148 -1.54 7.38 7.55
N TRP A 149 -1.58 8.66 7.90
CA TRP A 149 -2.77 9.51 7.83
C TRP A 149 -2.60 10.63 6.80
N GLY A 150 -3.72 11.06 6.20
CA GLY A 150 -3.72 12.16 5.24
C GLY A 150 -3.47 11.77 3.78
N ARG A 151 -3.66 10.49 3.39
CA ARG A 151 -3.45 9.99 2.01
C ARG A 151 -4.22 10.72 0.91
N SER A 152 -5.27 11.48 1.25
CA SER A 152 -6.00 12.34 0.31
C SER A 152 -5.31 13.67 0.01
N ARG A 153 -4.20 13.98 0.70
CA ARG A 153 -3.39 15.19 0.54
C ARG A 153 -2.04 14.85 -0.10
N PRO A 154 -1.26 15.86 -0.56
CA PRO A 154 0.10 15.63 -1.04
C PRO A 154 0.97 14.87 -0.04
N ARG A 155 1.90 14.06 -0.52
CA ARG A 155 2.66 13.10 0.30
C ARG A 155 3.48 13.77 1.39
N GLU A 156 3.95 14.99 1.12
CA GLU A 156 4.74 15.83 2.03
C GLU A 156 3.93 16.27 3.26
N SER A 157 2.59 16.20 3.16
CA SER A 157 1.66 16.53 4.24
C SER A 157 1.14 15.32 5.01
N TRP A 158 1.62 14.11 4.68
CA TRP A 158 1.21 12.90 5.37
C TRP A 158 1.80 12.86 6.77
N THR A 159 1.05 12.27 7.69
CA THR A 159 1.56 11.93 9.02
C THR A 159 1.85 10.44 9.03
N VAL A 160 3.12 10.09 9.22
CA VAL A 160 3.61 8.70 9.24
C VAL A 160 4.10 8.37 10.64
N SER A 161 3.73 7.21 11.19
CA SER A 161 4.25 6.78 12.50
C SER A 161 5.75 6.54 12.43
N SER A 162 6.48 6.97 13.46
CA SER A 162 7.92 6.68 13.60
C SER A 162 8.18 5.20 13.89
N ALA A 163 7.31 4.56 14.68
CA ALA A 163 7.38 3.14 14.99
C ALA A 163 6.59 2.28 13.98
N ILE A 164 6.96 1.00 13.90
CA ILE A 164 6.16 -0.05 13.27
C ILE A 164 4.90 -0.27 14.11
N THR A 165 3.74 -0.22 13.47
CA THR A 165 2.41 -0.29 14.10
C THR A 165 1.63 -1.55 13.72
N HIS A 166 2.08 -2.27 12.69
CA HIS A 166 1.48 -3.49 12.18
C HIS A 166 2.54 -4.33 11.45
N PRO A 167 2.28 -5.63 11.18
CA PRO A 167 3.25 -6.49 10.51
C PRO A 167 3.72 -5.91 9.17
N PRO A 168 5.04 -5.74 8.94
CA PRO A 168 5.55 -5.24 7.68
C PRO A 168 5.35 -6.28 6.57
N LEU A 169 4.90 -5.83 5.39
CA LEU A 169 4.72 -6.68 4.21
C LEU A 169 6.00 -6.74 3.38
N ILE A 170 6.70 -5.62 3.27
CA ILE A 170 7.91 -5.42 2.49
C ILE A 170 9.05 -5.03 3.43
N SER A 171 10.26 -5.55 3.18
CA SER A 171 11.44 -5.14 3.92
C SER A 171 11.92 -3.74 3.48
N PRO A 172 12.59 -2.97 4.36
CA PRO A 172 13.16 -1.68 3.97
C PRO A 172 14.12 -1.75 2.78
N SER A 173 14.90 -2.83 2.66
CA SER A 173 15.82 -3.04 1.54
C SER A 173 15.09 -3.22 0.21
N THR A 174 14.07 -4.08 0.15
CA THR A 174 13.27 -4.29 -1.07
C THR A 174 12.56 -3.00 -1.50
N ALA A 175 12.07 -2.19 -0.56
CA ALA A 175 11.48 -0.90 -0.89
C ALA A 175 12.51 0.11 -1.42
N ALA A 176 13.71 0.15 -0.82
CA ALA A 176 14.79 1.00 -1.28
C ALA A 176 15.28 0.62 -2.69
N ASP A 177 15.41 -0.68 -2.97
CA ASP A 177 15.79 -1.20 -4.29
C ASP A 177 14.77 -0.79 -5.36
N ALA A 178 13.48 -1.01 -5.10
CA ALA A 178 12.40 -0.64 -6.01
C ALA A 178 12.41 0.87 -6.33
N VAL A 179 12.65 1.74 -5.34
CA VAL A 179 12.71 3.19 -5.54
C VAL A 179 13.97 3.60 -6.30
N THR A 180 15.11 3.00 -5.98
CA THR A 180 16.41 3.29 -6.61
C THR A 180 16.39 2.95 -8.09
N VAL A 181 15.90 1.76 -8.45
CA VAL A 181 15.80 1.33 -9.85
C VAL A 181 14.76 2.16 -10.61
N ALA A 182 13.66 2.57 -9.96
CA ALA A 182 12.68 3.47 -10.57
C ALA A 182 13.28 4.85 -10.89
N ARG A 183 14.18 5.38 -10.04
CA ARG A 183 14.90 6.64 -10.27
C ARG A 183 15.95 6.53 -11.37
N HIS A 184 16.80 5.52 -11.32
CA HIS A 184 17.84 5.30 -12.34
C HIS A 184 17.26 5.20 -13.77
N ARG A 185 16.06 4.63 -13.94
CA ARG A 185 15.41 4.61 -15.26
C ARG A 185 14.83 5.95 -15.69
N ALA A 186 14.41 6.80 -14.75
CA ALA A 186 13.97 8.15 -15.09
C ALA A 186 15.16 8.97 -15.61
N ASP A 187 16.34 8.80 -14.99
CA ASP A 187 17.57 9.48 -15.36
C ASP A 187 18.09 8.99 -16.72
N LEU A 188 18.11 7.67 -16.96
CA LEU A 188 18.48 7.08 -18.27
C LEU A 188 17.46 7.37 -19.39
N GLY A 189 16.23 7.76 -19.05
CA GLY A 189 15.19 8.15 -19.98
C GLY A 189 15.26 9.62 -20.43
N ALA A 190 16.03 10.45 -19.73
CA ALA A 190 16.29 11.84 -20.13
C ALA A 190 17.39 11.94 -21.22
N ASP A 191 18.27 10.94 -21.33
CA ASP A 191 19.36 10.88 -22.31
C ASP A 191 19.15 9.85 -23.44
N ALA A 192 17.97 9.25 -23.56
CA ALA A 192 17.65 8.35 -24.67
C ALA A 192 16.90 9.10 -25.79
N PRO A 193 17.50 9.30 -26.98
CA PRO A 193 16.80 9.93 -28.09
C PRO A 193 15.72 8.98 -28.62
N GLY A 194 14.48 9.44 -28.56
CA GLY A 194 13.38 8.89 -29.35
C GLY A 194 12.28 8.20 -28.55
N TRP A 195 11.35 8.98 -28.01
CA TRP A 195 9.97 8.53 -27.79
C TRP A 195 9.02 9.66 -28.21
N GLY A 196 8.49 9.50 -29.43
CA GLY A 196 7.54 10.40 -30.06
C GLY A 196 6.19 10.45 -29.36
N ARG A 197 5.50 11.55 -29.68
CA ARG A 197 4.23 12.09 -29.17
C ARG A 197 3.10 11.08 -28.99
#